data_AF-A0A2V5UL25-F1
#
_entry.id   AF-A0A2V5UL25-F1
#
_cell.length_a   1.000
_cell.length_b   1.000
_cell.length_c   1.000
_cell.angle_alpha   90.00
_cell.angle_beta   90.00
_cell.angle_gamma   90.00
#
_symmetry.space_group_name_H-M   'P 1'
#
loop_
_entity.id
_entity.type
_entity.pdbx_description
1 polymer ?
#
loop_
_entity_poly.entity_id
_entity_poly.type
_entity_poly.pdbx_seq_one_letter_code
_entity_poly.pdbx_strand_id
1 'polypeptide(L)'
;MSASFCLSSCLRNWTVGRQVRLRKKGKTASLTFKMGRGVHREEREIKLSPKQFAALWPATAGRRLRKLRYEIPWKNFLIEIDIYRGRHAGLVVAEVEFPDRVMCRKFKPPSWFGREVTGEKRYSNVRLANE
;
A
#
# COMPACT_ATOMS: atom_id res chain seq x y z
N MET A 1 -14.72 -2.59 16.46
CA MET A 1 -13.83 -2.18 15.35
C MET A 1 -12.55 -2.97 15.46
N SER A 2 -12.37 -4.00 14.65
CA SER A 2 -11.15 -4.83 14.68
C SER A 2 -10.19 -4.29 13.63
N ALA A 3 -9.16 -3.55 14.05
CA ALA A 3 -8.10 -3.08 13.16
C ALA A 3 -7.13 -4.24 12.88
N SER A 4 -7.07 -4.74 11.65
CA SER A 4 -6.06 -5.75 11.30
C SER A 4 -4.70 -5.06 11.16
N PHE A 5 -3.67 -5.59 11.80
CA PHE A 5 -2.34 -4.99 11.86
C PHE A 5 -1.37 -5.73 10.95
N CYS A 6 -0.70 -5.05 10.02
CA CYS A 6 0.35 -5.64 9.19
C CYS A 6 1.69 -5.04 9.60
N LEU A 7 2.59 -5.84 10.17
CA LEU A 7 4.02 -5.49 10.20
C LEU A 7 4.54 -5.67 8.79
N SER A 8 4.91 -4.59 8.11
CA SER A 8 5.61 -4.73 6.84
C SER A 8 7.04 -5.13 7.13
N SER A 9 7.28 -6.43 7.29
CA SER A 9 8.63 -6.99 7.17
C SER A 9 9.10 -6.75 5.73
N CYS A 10 10.38 -6.39 5.59
CA CYS A 10 11.10 -6.19 4.33
C CYS A 10 10.86 -7.35 3.34
N LEU A 11 9.76 -7.30 2.59
CA LEU A 11 9.37 -8.31 1.63
C LEU A 11 9.31 -7.66 0.26
N ARG A 12 10.47 -7.68 -0.40
CA ARG A 12 10.61 -7.46 -1.83
C ARG A 12 9.64 -8.42 -2.54
N ASN A 13 8.62 -7.88 -3.20
CA ASN A 13 7.72 -8.69 -4.02
C ASN A 13 8.47 -9.20 -5.25
N TRP A 14 8.51 -10.54 -5.39
CA TRP A 14 9.19 -11.29 -6.45
C TRP A 14 8.24 -11.64 -7.61
N THR A 15 7.62 -10.66 -8.25
CA THR A 15 6.78 -10.92 -9.43
C THR A 15 7.52 -10.52 -10.70
N VAL A 16 7.74 -11.49 -11.59
CA VAL A 16 8.11 -11.21 -12.99
C VAL A 16 6.91 -10.56 -13.64
N GLY A 17 7.00 -9.30 -14.06
CA GLY A 17 5.89 -8.66 -14.75
C GLY A 17 6.06 -7.17 -14.99
N ARG A 18 5.39 -6.69 -16.03
CA ARG A 18 5.18 -5.25 -16.28
C ARG A 18 3.99 -4.81 -15.43
N GLN A 19 4.23 -3.88 -14.51
CA GLN A 19 3.17 -3.29 -13.71
C GLN A 19 3.08 -1.80 -14.03
N VAL A 20 1.91 -1.37 -14.51
CA VAL A 20 1.55 0.03 -14.64
C VAL A 20 0.59 0.35 -13.51
N ARG A 21 0.88 1.40 -12.73
CA ARG A 21 0.03 1.86 -11.64
C ARG A 21 -0.27 3.34 -11.81
N LEU A 22 -1.54 3.66 -11.93
CA LEU A 22 -2.03 5.03 -11.87
C LEU A 22 -2.42 5.35 -10.42
N ARG A 23 -1.91 6.44 -9.85
CA ARG A 23 -2.16 6.85 -8.46
C ARG A 23 -2.55 8.32 -8.38
N LYS A 24 -3.48 8.64 -7.48
CA LYS A 24 -3.78 10.01 -7.05
C LYS A 24 -3.65 10.11 -5.53
N LYS A 25 -2.79 11.01 -5.03
CA LYS A 25 -2.66 11.35 -3.59
C LYS A 25 -2.99 12.84 -3.46
N GLY A 26 -4.14 13.16 -2.88
CA GLY A 26 -4.64 14.53 -2.79
C GLY A 26 -4.79 15.18 -4.18
N LYS A 27 -4.06 16.27 -4.42
CA LYS A 27 -4.04 16.99 -5.70
C LYS A 27 -3.02 16.45 -6.71
N THR A 28 -2.12 15.56 -6.29
CA THR A 28 -1.04 15.03 -7.12
C THR A 28 -1.44 13.71 -7.76
N ALA A 29 -1.18 13.57 -9.06
CA ALA A 29 -1.37 12.34 -9.81
C ALA A 29 -0.03 11.83 -10.38
N SER A 30 0.14 10.51 -10.43
CA SER A 30 1.33 9.89 -11.02
C SER A 30 1.01 8.58 -11.71
N LEU A 31 1.84 8.25 -12.72
CA LEU A 31 1.94 6.96 -13.36
C LEU A 31 3.26 6.32 -12.92
N THR A 32 3.19 5.18 -12.27
CA THR A 32 4.37 4.38 -11.96
C THR A 32 4.43 3.19 -12.90
N PHE A 33 5.55 3.04 -13.60
CA PHE A 33 5.86 1.87 -14.40
C PHE A 33 6.96 1.07 -13.72
N LYS A 34 6.73 -0.24 -13.52
CA LYS A 34 7.69 -1.17 -12.94
C LYS A 34 7.93 -2.32 -13.93
N MET A 35 9.18 -2.55 -14.31
CA MET A 35 9.60 -3.67 -15.16
C MET A 35 10.81 -4.38 -14.53
N GLY A 36 10.90 -5.70 -14.67
CA GLY A 36 12.09 -6.46 -14.30
C GLY A 36 11.83 -7.67 -13.39
N ARG A 37 12.92 -8.33 -12.98
CA ARG A 37 12.91 -9.53 -12.13
C ARG A 37 14.01 -9.41 -11.07
N GLY A 38 13.69 -9.76 -9.82
CA GLY A 38 14.67 -9.82 -8.74
C GLY A 38 15.30 -8.45 -8.44
N VAL A 39 16.63 -8.37 -8.51
CA VAL A 39 17.42 -7.19 -8.10
C VAL A 39 17.46 -6.10 -9.21
N HIS A 40 17.22 -6.46 -10.46
CA HIS A 40 17.13 -5.52 -11.58
C HIS A 40 15.67 -5.16 -11.85
N ARG A 41 15.14 -4.24 -11.04
CA ARG A 41 13.81 -3.65 -11.24
C ARG A 41 13.97 -2.21 -11.69
N GLU A 42 13.53 -1.91 -12.90
CA GLU A 42 13.37 -0.53 -13.34
C GLU A 42 12.02 -0.01 -12.85
N GLU A 43 12.06 1.05 -12.05
CA GLU A 43 10.88 1.79 -11.61
C GLU A 43 11.00 3.22 -12.10
N ARG A 44 10.01 3.67 -12.88
CA ARG A 44 9.89 5.04 -13.35
C ARG A 44 8.57 5.60 -12.86
N GLU A 45 8.62 6.75 -12.18
CA GLU A 45 7.43 7.49 -11.79
C GLU A 45 7.36 8.79 -12.57
N ILE A 46 6.21 9.04 -13.18
CA ILE A 46 5.93 10.23 -13.98
C ILE A 46 4.77 10.97 -13.34
N LYS A 47 4.96 12.25 -13.01
CA LYS A 47 3.88 13.13 -12.55
C LYS A 47 2.92 13.40 -13.71
N LEU A 48 1.63 13.34 -13.45
CA LEU A 48 0.60 13.60 -14.44
C LEU A 48 -0.16 14.88 -14.10
N SER A 49 -0.54 15.62 -15.14
CA SER A 49 -1.56 16.65 -15.03
C SER A 49 -2.94 16.03 -14.71
N PRO A 50 -3.88 16.82 -14.15
CA PRO A 50 -5.25 16.35 -13.93
C PRO A 50 -5.93 15.83 -15.21
N LYS A 51 -5.69 16.47 -16.36
CA LYS A 51 -6.25 16.05 -17.66
C LYS A 51 -5.71 14.69 -18.09
N GLN A 52 -4.39 14.48 -18.02
CA GLN A 52 -3.77 13.19 -18.34
C GLN A 52 -4.27 12.06 -17.44
N PHE A 53 -4.36 12.32 -16.12
CA PHE A 53 -4.91 11.34 -15.19
C PHE A 53 -6.36 10.98 -15.53
N ALA A 54 -7.20 11.97 -15.80
CA ALA A 54 -8.61 11.75 -16.14
C ALA A 54 -8.76 10.91 -17.42
N ALA A 55 -7.94 11.16 -18.44
CA ALA A 55 -7.94 10.38 -19.68
C ALA A 55 -7.52 8.91 -19.47
N LEU A 56 -6.57 8.65 -18.56
CA LEU A 56 -6.07 7.30 -18.29
C LEU A 56 -6.91 6.52 -17.26
N TRP A 57 -7.67 7.22 -16.42
CA TRP A 57 -8.42 6.61 -15.31
C TRP A 57 -9.42 5.52 -15.74
N PRO A 58 -10.19 5.66 -16.85
CA PRO A 58 -11.10 4.61 -17.33
C PRO A 58 -10.44 3.24 -17.52
N ALA A 59 -9.19 3.20 -17.99
CA ALA A 59 -8.44 1.95 -18.22
C ALA A 59 -8.15 1.15 -16.93
N THR A 60 -8.32 1.76 -15.75
CA THR A 60 -8.16 1.10 -14.45
C THR A 60 -9.44 0.42 -13.93
N ALA A 61 -10.55 0.48 -14.68
CA ALA A 61 -11.83 -0.10 -14.26
C ALA A 61 -11.67 -1.58 -13.84
N GLY A 62 -12.42 -1.97 -12.80
CA GLY A 62 -12.32 -3.29 -12.18
C GLY A 62 -11.08 -3.52 -11.31
N ARG A 63 -10.07 -2.63 -11.35
CA ARG A 63 -8.81 -2.77 -10.61
C ARG A 63 -8.44 -1.55 -9.77
N ARG A 64 -9.40 -1.03 -9.01
CA ARG A 64 -9.27 0.25 -8.27
C ARG A 64 -9.30 0.02 -6.77
N LEU A 65 -8.27 0.52 -6.10
CA LEU A 65 -8.20 0.54 -4.65
C LEU A 65 -8.32 1.99 -4.16
N ARG A 66 -9.31 2.27 -3.30
CA ARG A 66 -9.53 3.58 -2.69
C ARG A 66 -9.39 3.44 -1.18
N LYS A 67 -8.60 4.32 -0.58
CA LYS A 67 -8.40 4.37 0.86
C LYS A 67 -8.14 5.79 1.34
N LEU A 68 -8.47 6.05 2.60
CA LEU A 68 -8.01 7.21 3.35
C LEU A 68 -6.88 6.76 4.25
N ARG A 69 -5.73 7.42 4.15
CA ARG A 69 -4.54 7.11 4.96
C ARG A 69 -4.35 8.17 6.03
N TYR A 70 -4.26 7.76 7.28
CA TYR A 70 -3.79 8.57 8.40
C TYR A 70 -2.36 8.16 8.75
N GLU A 71 -1.52 9.15 9.03
CA GLU A 71 -0.14 8.97 9.45
C GLU A 71 -0.06 9.37 10.92
N ILE A 72 0.22 8.42 11.81
CA ILE A 72 0.25 8.63 13.26
C ILE A 72 1.67 8.41 13.76
N PRO A 73 2.37 9.46 14.23
CA PRO A 73 3.65 9.30 14.89
C PRO A 73 3.53 8.42 16.13
N TRP A 74 4.39 7.42 16.25
CA TRP A 74 4.41 6.50 17.38
C TRP A 74 5.84 6.17 17.79
N LYS A 75 6.34 6.87 18.81
CA LYS A 75 7.74 6.81 19.24
C LYS A 75 8.66 7.12 18.06
N ASN A 76 9.51 6.17 17.67
CA ASN A 76 10.47 6.30 16.58
C ASN A 76 9.93 5.79 15.24
N PHE A 77 8.64 5.45 15.17
CA PHE A 77 8.01 4.88 13.98
C PHE A 77 6.81 5.72 13.55
N LEU A 78 6.42 5.55 12.28
CA LEU A 78 5.18 6.10 11.75
C LEU A 78 4.21 4.94 11.53
N ILE A 79 3.01 5.04 12.11
CA ILE A 79 1.92 4.11 11.84
C ILE A 79 1.06 4.70 10.72
N GLU A 80 0.92 3.97 9.63
CA GLU A 80 -0.02 4.31 8.56
C GLU A 80 -1.33 3.53 8.77
N ILE A 81 -2.43 4.22 9.08
CA ILE A 81 -3.76 3.62 9.12
C ILE A 81 -4.47 3.85 7.79
N ASP A 82 -4.72 2.75 7.08
CA ASP A 82 -5.51 2.72 5.85
C ASP A 82 -6.95 2.31 6.13
N ILE A 83 -7.88 3.23 5.90
CA ILE A 83 -9.32 2.98 5.90
C ILE A 83 -9.78 2.81 4.45
N TYR A 84 -10.09 1.58 4.06
CA TYR A 84 -10.49 1.25 2.70
C TYR A 84 -11.94 1.68 2.42
N ARG A 85 -12.21 2.03 1.17
CA ARG A 85 -13.50 2.54 0.67
C ARG A 85 -13.95 1.76 -0.55
N GLY A 86 -15.23 1.91 -0.92
CA GLY A 86 -15.81 1.21 -2.06
C GLY A 86 -16.01 -0.27 -1.74
N ARG A 87 -15.55 -1.16 -2.63
CA ARG A 87 -15.67 -2.61 -2.46
C ARG A 87 -15.08 -3.14 -1.15
N HIS A 88 -14.04 -2.48 -0.64
CA HIS A 88 -13.35 -2.84 0.60
C HIS A 88 -13.77 -1.97 1.79
N ALA A 89 -14.95 -1.34 1.74
CA ALA A 89 -15.45 -0.55 2.85
C ALA A 89 -15.58 -1.40 4.13
N GLY A 90 -15.14 -0.84 5.26
CA GLY A 90 -15.10 -1.53 6.55
C GLY A 90 -13.77 -2.22 6.85
N LEU A 91 -12.91 -2.43 5.84
CA LEU A 91 -11.55 -2.90 6.06
C LEU A 91 -10.66 -1.74 6.56
N VAL A 92 -10.03 -1.94 7.71
CA VAL A 92 -9.03 -1.03 8.27
C VAL A 92 -7.74 -1.80 8.51
N VAL A 93 -6.64 -1.30 7.96
CA VAL A 93 -5.30 -1.88 8.12
C VAL A 93 -4.35 -0.85 8.70
N ALA A 94 -3.62 -1.21 9.73
CA ALA A 94 -2.48 -0.44 10.22
C ALA A 94 -1.18 -1.05 9.71
N GLU A 95 -0.30 -0.24 9.12
CA GLU A 95 1.03 -0.65 8.63
C GLU A 95 2.13 0.15 9.34
N VAL A 96 3.23 -0.53 9.67
CA VAL A 96 4.43 0.11 10.21
C VAL A 96 5.63 -0.41 9.42
N GLU A 97 6.42 0.52 8.90
CA GLU A 97 7.68 0.22 8.21
C GLU A 97 8.85 0.29 9.20
N PHE A 98 9.72 -0.72 9.15
CA PHE A 98 10.92 -0.80 9.98
C PHE A 98 12.18 -0.78 9.11
N PRO A 99 13.26 -0.10 9.56
CA PRO A 99 14.51 -0.07 8.81
C PRO A 99 15.17 -1.46 8.74
N ASP A 100 14.94 -2.31 9.75
CA ASP A 100 15.49 -3.64 9.83
C ASP A 100 14.61 -4.62 10.63
N ARG A 101 14.99 -5.91 10.57
CA ARG A 101 14.27 -6.99 11.25
C ARG A 101 14.39 -6.94 12.77
N VAL A 102 15.48 -6.37 13.30
CA VAL A 102 15.71 -6.28 14.76
C VAL A 102 14.72 -5.27 15.36
N MET A 103 14.56 -4.12 14.74
CA MET A 103 13.56 -3.12 15.15
C MET A 103 12.13 -3.67 15.04
N CYS A 104 11.81 -4.37 13.96
CA CYS A 104 10.51 -5.02 13.80
C CYS A 104 10.20 -6.01 14.93
N ARG A 105 11.17 -6.86 15.32
CA ARG A 105 11.00 -7.84 16.41
C ARG A 105 10.85 -7.20 17.78
N LYS A 106 11.44 -6.03 17.99
CA LYS A 106 11.37 -5.27 19.25
C LYS A 106 10.14 -4.36 19.33
N PHE A 107 9.41 -4.19 18.23
CA PHE A 107 8.26 -3.30 18.18
C PHE A 107 7.14 -3.79 19.10
N LYS A 108 6.63 -2.88 19.93
CA LYS A 108 5.46 -3.13 20.77
C LYS A 108 4.27 -2.36 20.19
N PRO A 109 3.27 -3.06 19.64
CA PRO A 109 2.12 -2.40 19.04
C PRO A 109 1.28 -1.65 20.09
N PRO A 110 0.60 -0.56 19.71
CA PRO A 110 -0.42 0.06 20.56
C PRO A 110 -1.55 -0.91 20.90
N SER A 111 -2.20 -0.71 22.04
CA SER A 111 -3.30 -1.58 22.51
C SER A 111 -4.53 -1.60 21.59
N TRP A 112 -4.69 -0.59 20.74
CA TRP A 112 -5.79 -0.47 19.78
C TRP A 112 -5.51 -1.18 18.46
N PHE A 113 -4.32 -1.75 18.24
CA PHE A 113 -4.12 -2.69 17.16
C PHE A 113 -4.93 -3.96 17.44
N GLY A 114 -5.60 -4.47 16.42
CA GLY A 114 -6.21 -5.78 16.46
C GLY A 114 -5.25 -6.86 15.96
N ARG A 115 -5.81 -7.88 15.30
CA ARG A 115 -5.07 -9.08 14.91
C ARG A 115 -3.93 -8.76 13.96
N GLU A 116 -2.75 -9.32 14.21
CA GLU A 116 -1.66 -9.32 13.26
C GLU A 116 -2.02 -10.12 12.00
N VAL A 117 -1.75 -9.55 10.83
CA VAL A 117 -2.01 -10.10 9.49
C VAL A 117 -0.77 -10.03 8.59
N THR A 118 0.41 -9.84 9.19
CA THR A 118 1.70 -9.84 8.52
C THR A 118 1.88 -11.08 7.65
N GLY A 119 2.23 -10.90 6.38
CA GLY A 119 2.46 -12.01 5.44
C GLY A 119 1.19 -12.65 4.87
N GLU A 120 -0.01 -12.28 5.34
CA GLU A 120 -1.25 -12.75 4.77
C GLU A 120 -1.54 -12.08 3.42
N LYS A 121 -1.31 -12.81 2.32
CA LYS A 121 -1.46 -12.30 0.94
C LYS A 121 -2.82 -11.64 0.65
N ARG A 122 -3.89 -12.04 1.32
CA ARG A 122 -5.25 -11.48 1.16
C ARG A 122 -5.34 -9.99 1.50
N TYR A 123 -4.50 -9.48 2.39
CA TYR A 123 -4.47 -8.05 2.75
C TYR A 123 -3.47 -7.24 1.93
N SER A 124 -2.80 -7.87 0.94
CA SER A 124 -1.87 -7.14 0.08
C SER A 124 -2.63 -6.18 -0.85
N ASN A 125 -2.09 -4.96 -1.03
CA ASN A 125 -2.68 -3.95 -1.93
C ASN A 125 -2.92 -4.48 -3.35
N VAL A 126 -2.04 -5.36 -3.86
CA VAL A 126 -2.20 -5.96 -5.20
C VAL A 126 -3.41 -6.88 -5.25
N ARG A 127 -3.62 -7.70 -4.22
CA ARG A 127 -4.77 -8.60 -4.15
C ARG A 127 -6.07 -7.83 -3.97
N LEU A 128 -6.11 -6.90 -3.01
CA LEU A 128 -7.27 -6.03 -2.80
C LEU A 128 -7.62 -5.21 -4.05
N ALA A 129 -6.62 -4.81 -4.85
CA ALA A 129 -6.91 -4.10 -6.10
C ALA A 129 -7.54 -4.99 -7.18
N ASN A 130 -7.35 -6.31 -7.14
CA ASN A 130 -7.84 -7.24 -8.18
C ASN A 130 -9.13 -7.99 -7.79
N GLU A 131 -9.52 -7.94 -6.52
CA GLU A 131 -10.78 -8.49 -5.99
C GLU A 131 -11.94 -7.52 -6.19
#